data_AF-A0A2T2UEW9-F1
#
_entry.id   AF-A0A2T2UEW9-F1
#
_cell.length_a   1.000
_cell.length_b   1.000
_cell.length_c   1.000
_cell.angle_alpha   90.00
_cell.angle_beta   90.00
_cell.angle_gamma   90.00
#
_symmetry.space_group_name_H-M   'P 1'
#
loop_
_entity.id
_entity.type
_entity.pdbx_description
1 polymer ?
#
loop_
_entity_poly.entity_id
_entity_poly.type
_entity_poly.pdbx_seq_one_letter_code
_entity_poly.pdbx_strand_id
1 'polypeptide(L)'
;SRRFWWVAGCAVTYLLWAFFFQNIIHKTRHILPLLALLLVLPANGAAALWHRGGRWGRAAVTAFAVAYAAVALVLVVQHRQPTAIAQVKAFAEKQQQAAPGALRVASIPLVNAYLRRQQVEARYFSVTDSADVRRLRRTAGRASSDGRTLVVGTHPALLPAKPPRRVRTFYHNPYVNPMWPEVHVRVYD
;
A
#
# COMPACT_ATOMS: atom_id res chain seq x y z
N SER A 1 -36.47 -25.97 -5.05
CA SER A 1 -35.64 -25.40 -6.14
C SER A 1 -34.16 -25.68 -5.88
N ARG A 2 -33.53 -26.57 -6.64
CA ARG A 2 -32.14 -27.04 -6.39
C ARG A 2 -31.11 -25.89 -6.38
N ARG A 3 -31.34 -24.87 -7.22
CA ARG A 3 -30.50 -23.66 -7.31
C ARG A 3 -30.52 -22.80 -6.03
N PHE A 4 -31.65 -22.76 -5.32
CA PHE A 4 -31.75 -22.01 -4.07
C PHE A 4 -30.88 -22.63 -2.97
N TRP A 5 -30.87 -23.97 -2.87
CA TRP A 5 -30.02 -24.70 -1.92
C TRP A 5 -28.53 -24.50 -2.17
N TRP A 6 -28.11 -24.40 -3.44
CA TRP A 6 -26.72 -24.06 -3.78
C TRP A 6 -26.35 -22.64 -3.35
N VAL A 7 -27.22 -21.66 -3.60
CA VAL A 7 -26.98 -20.26 -3.18
C VAL A 7 -26.96 -20.14 -1.66
N ALA A 8 -27.88 -20.81 -0.97
CA ALA A 8 -27.93 -20.85 0.49
C ALA A 8 -26.69 -21.53 1.09
N GLY A 9 -26.23 -22.64 0.51
CA GLY A 9 -24.99 -23.31 0.93
C GLY A 9 -23.76 -22.42 0.76
N CYS A 10 -23.65 -21.70 -0.36
CA CYS A 10 -22.58 -20.72 -0.57
C CYS A 10 -22.65 -19.56 0.44
N ALA A 11 -23.85 -19.04 0.72
CA ALA A 11 -24.05 -17.96 1.68
C ALA A 11 -23.68 -18.39 3.11
N VAL A 12 -24.08 -19.59 3.55
CA VAL A 12 -23.75 -20.12 4.87
C VAL A 12 -22.25 -20.40 5.00
N THR A 13 -21.63 -20.99 3.97
CA THR A 13 -20.18 -21.21 3.95
C THR A 13 -19.42 -19.88 4.01
N TYR A 14 -19.92 -18.86 3.31
CA TYR A 14 -19.36 -17.51 3.34
C TYR A 14 -19.52 -16.84 4.71
N LEU A 15 -20.68 -16.98 5.36
CA LEU A 15 -20.92 -16.44 6.70
C LEU A 15 -20.08 -17.13 7.77
N LEU A 16 -19.91 -18.45 7.67
CA LEU A 16 -19.00 -19.22 8.54
C LEU A 16 -17.56 -18.73 8.34
N TRP A 17 -17.10 -18.62 7.08
CA TRP A 17 -15.78 -18.05 6.78
C TRP A 17 -15.65 -16.63 7.34
N ALA A 18 -16.63 -15.76 7.07
CA ALA A 18 -16.62 -14.40 7.59
C ALA A 18 -16.49 -14.44 9.12
N PHE A 19 -17.38 -15.11 9.84
CA PHE A 19 -17.39 -15.24 11.31
C PHE A 19 -16.05 -15.73 11.89
N PHE A 20 -15.47 -16.81 11.35
CA PHE A 20 -14.22 -17.38 11.85
C PHE A 20 -12.97 -16.57 11.47
N PHE A 21 -13.01 -15.80 10.36
CA PHE A 21 -11.87 -15.02 9.87
C PHE A 21 -12.04 -13.49 10.07
N GLN A 22 -13.05 -13.04 10.84
CA GLN A 22 -13.28 -11.61 11.15
C GLN A 22 -12.14 -10.96 11.93
N ASN A 23 -11.30 -11.73 12.61
CA ASN A 23 -10.30 -11.19 13.52
C ASN A 23 -9.02 -10.71 12.81
N ILE A 24 -9.12 -9.93 11.72
CA ILE A 24 -8.04 -9.05 11.29
C ILE A 24 -8.60 -7.75 10.68
N ILE A 25 -8.93 -6.85 11.59
CA ILE A 25 -9.09 -5.41 11.47
C ILE A 25 -8.12 -4.85 10.40
N HIS A 26 -8.68 -4.25 9.33
CA HIS A 26 -8.02 -3.33 8.37
C HIS A 26 -7.24 -3.88 7.14
N LYS A 27 -7.72 -4.90 6.42
CA LYS A 27 -7.22 -5.16 5.05
C LYS A 27 -8.32 -5.53 4.05
N THR A 28 -8.27 -4.90 2.87
CA THR A 28 -9.11 -5.09 1.67
C THR A 28 -9.31 -6.56 1.24
N ARG A 29 -8.50 -7.48 1.74
CA ARG A 29 -8.54 -8.94 1.47
C ARG A 29 -9.87 -9.63 1.81
N HIS A 30 -10.68 -9.06 2.70
CA HIS A 30 -11.96 -9.65 3.12
C HIS A 30 -13.10 -9.46 2.12
N ILE A 31 -12.94 -8.52 1.19
CA ILE A 31 -13.96 -8.18 0.18
C ILE A 31 -13.82 -9.08 -1.05
N LEU A 32 -12.65 -9.69 -1.28
CA LEU A 32 -12.36 -10.51 -2.47
C LEU A 32 -13.38 -11.65 -2.70
N PRO A 33 -13.79 -12.44 -1.69
CA PRO A 33 -14.78 -13.51 -1.93
C PRO A 33 -16.19 -12.96 -2.15
N LEU A 34 -16.55 -11.85 -1.48
CA LEU A 34 -17.79 -11.11 -1.70
C LEU A 34 -17.88 -10.55 -3.13
N LEU A 35 -16.75 -10.09 -3.66
CA LEU A 35 -16.66 -9.57 -5.01
C LEU A 35 -17.02 -10.63 -6.05
N ALA A 36 -16.53 -11.86 -5.88
CA ALA A 36 -16.85 -12.98 -6.77
C ALA A 36 -18.36 -13.29 -6.78
N LEU A 37 -19.01 -13.24 -5.62
CA LEU A 37 -20.46 -13.41 -5.53
C LEU A 37 -21.22 -12.23 -6.13
N LEU A 38 -20.74 -11.00 -5.88
CA LEU A 38 -21.34 -9.77 -6.39
C LEU A 38 -21.26 -9.70 -7.91
N LEU A 39 -20.19 -10.21 -8.53
CA LEU A 39 -19.98 -10.27 -9.99
C LEU A 39 -20.97 -11.17 -10.72
N VAL A 40 -21.58 -12.16 -10.03
CA VAL A 40 -22.60 -13.04 -10.62
C VAL A 40 -23.85 -12.27 -11.02
N LEU A 41 -24.24 -11.25 -10.25
CA LEU A 41 -25.44 -10.44 -10.53
C LEU A 41 -25.33 -9.62 -11.82
N PRO A 42 -24.31 -8.75 -12.03
CA PRO A 42 -24.15 -8.01 -13.27
C PRO A 42 -23.84 -8.94 -14.45
N ALA A 43 -23.17 -10.08 -14.25
CA ALA A 43 -22.94 -11.05 -15.32
C ALA A 43 -24.26 -11.65 -15.85
N ASN A 44 -25.15 -12.08 -14.95
CA ASN A 44 -26.47 -12.59 -15.36
C ASN A 44 -27.34 -11.49 -15.98
N GLY A 45 -27.30 -10.27 -15.44
CA GLY A 45 -28.02 -9.12 -15.99
C GLY A 45 -27.56 -8.77 -17.41
N ALA A 46 -26.25 -8.72 -17.63
CA ALA A 46 -25.65 -8.48 -18.93
C ALA A 46 -26.01 -9.59 -19.94
N ALA A 47 -25.93 -10.87 -19.53
CA ALA A 47 -26.31 -11.99 -20.37
C ALA A 47 -27.81 -11.94 -20.76
N ALA A 48 -28.69 -11.62 -19.81
CA ALA A 48 -30.12 -11.47 -20.07
C ALA A 48 -30.40 -10.34 -21.08
N LEU A 49 -29.76 -9.17 -20.89
CA LEU A 49 -29.87 -8.04 -21.81
C LEU A 49 -29.31 -8.35 -23.21
N TRP A 50 -28.21 -9.10 -23.28
CA TRP A 50 -27.57 -9.49 -24.54
C TRP A 50 -28.45 -10.43 -25.39
N HIS A 51 -29.06 -11.43 -24.74
CA HIS A 51 -29.86 -12.44 -25.42
C HIS A 51 -31.32 -12.02 -25.63
N ARG A 52 -31.93 -11.30 -24.68
CA ARG A 52 -33.37 -10.97 -24.71
C ARG A 52 -33.67 -9.49 -24.99
N GLY A 53 -32.70 -8.59 -24.86
CA GLY A 53 -32.92 -7.14 -24.98
C GLY A 53 -32.88 -6.59 -26.41
N GLY A 54 -32.76 -7.45 -27.43
CA GLY A 54 -32.68 -7.03 -28.83
C GLY A 54 -31.51 -6.06 -29.11
N ARG A 55 -31.69 -5.15 -30.07
CA ARG A 55 -30.64 -4.17 -30.44
C ARG A 55 -30.27 -3.20 -29.30
N TRP A 56 -31.25 -2.78 -28.51
CA TRP A 56 -31.05 -1.80 -27.43
C TRP A 56 -30.35 -2.43 -26.23
N GLY A 57 -30.70 -3.66 -25.86
CA GLY A 57 -30.01 -4.40 -24.81
C GLY A 57 -28.55 -4.67 -25.16
N ARG A 58 -28.26 -5.07 -26.40
CA ARG A 58 -26.87 -5.21 -26.88
C ARG A 58 -26.13 -3.88 -26.86
N ALA A 59 -26.74 -2.80 -27.32
CA ALA A 59 -26.12 -1.47 -27.26
C ALA A 59 -25.80 -1.04 -25.82
N ALA A 60 -26.70 -1.28 -24.87
CA ALA A 60 -26.48 -0.97 -23.46
C ALA A 60 -25.33 -1.79 -22.85
N VAL A 61 -25.27 -3.10 -23.12
CA VAL A 61 -24.17 -3.98 -22.66
C VAL A 61 -22.84 -3.54 -23.26
N THR A 62 -22.80 -3.23 -24.56
CA THR A 62 -21.59 -2.74 -25.23
C THR A 62 -21.15 -1.40 -24.66
N ALA A 63 -22.07 -0.45 -24.46
CA ALA A 63 -21.75 0.85 -23.86
C ALA A 63 -21.18 0.70 -22.43
N PHE A 64 -21.79 -0.16 -21.61
CA PHE A 64 -21.28 -0.49 -20.28
C PHE A 64 -19.88 -1.11 -20.34
N ALA A 65 -19.64 -2.07 -21.23
CA ALA A 65 -18.34 -2.71 -21.39
C ALA A 65 -17.26 -1.70 -21.82
N VAL A 66 -17.59 -0.78 -22.74
CA VAL A 66 -16.68 0.29 -23.17
C VAL A 66 -16.37 1.23 -22.01
N ALA A 67 -17.38 1.67 -21.24
CA ALA A 67 -17.17 2.51 -20.07
C ALA A 67 -16.30 1.81 -19.01
N TYR A 68 -16.58 0.53 -18.74
CA TYR A 68 -15.78 -0.29 -17.82
C TYR A 68 -14.32 -0.41 -18.28
N ALA A 69 -14.09 -0.67 -19.57
CA ALA A 69 -12.75 -0.74 -20.14
C ALA A 69 -12.01 0.60 -20.06
N ALA A 70 -12.70 1.72 -20.32
CA ALA A 70 -12.12 3.05 -20.20
C ALA A 70 -11.66 3.35 -18.77
N VAL A 71 -12.51 3.07 -17.78
CA VAL A 71 -12.16 3.23 -16.35
C VAL A 71 -10.99 2.30 -15.97
N ALA A 72 -11.02 1.05 -16.41
CA ALA A 72 -9.93 0.11 -16.16
C ALA A 72 -8.60 0.59 -16.76
N LEU A 73 -8.61 1.16 -17.97
CA LEU A 73 -7.42 1.73 -18.60
C LEU A 73 -6.88 2.92 -17.82
N VAL A 74 -7.74 3.84 -17.39
CA VAL A 74 -7.34 4.97 -16.54
C VAL A 74 -6.69 4.47 -15.25
N LEU A 75 -7.29 3.47 -14.60
CA LEU A 75 -6.73 2.86 -13.39
C LEU A 75 -5.37 2.20 -13.66
N VAL A 76 -5.22 1.45 -14.75
CA VAL A 76 -3.94 0.82 -15.14
C VAL A 76 -2.85 1.89 -15.37
N VAL A 77 -3.18 2.97 -16.06
CA VAL A 77 -2.25 4.09 -16.28
C VAL A 77 -1.85 4.73 -14.94
N GLN A 78 -2.80 4.92 -14.02
CA GLN A 78 -2.53 5.44 -12.68
C GLN A 78 -1.63 4.50 -11.86
N HIS A 79 -1.74 3.18 -12.03
CA HIS A 79 -0.89 2.19 -11.36
C HIS A 79 0.56 2.17 -11.85
N ARG A 80 0.89 2.82 -12.97
CA ARG A 80 2.29 2.94 -13.44
C ARG A 80 3.10 3.93 -12.62
N GLN A 81 2.46 4.82 -11.87
CA GLN A 81 3.18 5.76 -11.01
C GLN A 81 3.72 5.04 -9.76
N PRO A 82 4.98 5.28 -9.37
CA PRO A 82 5.56 4.63 -8.21
C PRO A 82 4.81 5.05 -6.94
N THR A 83 4.46 4.07 -6.10
CA THR A 83 3.88 4.33 -4.78
C THR A 83 4.82 5.17 -3.90
N ALA A 84 4.30 5.87 -2.91
CA ALA A 84 5.12 6.72 -2.03
C ALA A 84 6.26 5.90 -1.38
N ILE A 85 6.00 4.65 -0.97
CA ILE A 85 7.03 3.76 -0.42
C ILE A 85 8.09 3.36 -1.45
N ALA A 86 7.71 3.17 -2.72
CA ALA A 86 8.67 2.91 -3.79
C ALA A 86 9.53 4.15 -4.10
N GLN A 87 8.96 5.36 -4.00
CA GLN A 87 9.72 6.60 -4.10
C GLN A 87 10.69 6.76 -2.93
N VAL A 88 10.29 6.39 -1.71
CA VAL A 88 11.16 6.34 -0.52
C VAL A 88 12.31 5.37 -0.72
N LYS A 89 12.05 4.18 -1.27
CA LYS A 89 13.11 3.21 -1.63
C LYS A 89 14.12 3.84 -2.58
N ALA A 90 13.66 4.36 -3.72
CA ALA A 90 14.53 4.98 -4.71
C ALA A 90 15.31 6.18 -4.14
N PHE A 91 14.72 6.91 -3.20
CA PHE A 91 15.40 7.98 -2.49
C PHE A 91 16.48 7.45 -1.54
N ALA A 92 16.18 6.39 -0.77
CA ALA A 92 17.14 5.76 0.14
C ALA A 92 18.34 5.17 -0.62
N GLU A 93 18.12 4.52 -1.76
CA GLU A 93 19.19 4.01 -2.63
C GLU A 93 20.13 5.12 -3.12
N LYS A 94 19.57 6.26 -3.54
CA LYS A 94 20.38 7.43 -3.92
C LYS A 94 21.20 7.97 -2.74
N GLN A 95 20.65 7.92 -1.52
CA GLN A 95 21.40 8.33 -0.32
C GLN A 95 22.48 7.32 0.06
N GLN A 96 22.22 6.03 -0.12
CA GLN A 96 23.20 4.96 0.08
C GLN A 96 24.39 5.12 -0.89
N GLN A 97 24.12 5.37 -2.17
CA GLN A 97 25.17 5.62 -3.17
C GLN A 97 26.02 6.84 -2.82
N ALA A 98 25.41 7.88 -2.26
CA ALA A 98 26.10 9.10 -1.88
C ALA A 98 26.84 9.02 -0.53
N ALA A 99 26.58 8.00 0.30
CA ALA A 99 27.26 7.74 1.57
C ALA A 99 27.28 6.22 1.89
N PRO A 100 28.09 5.43 1.16
CA PRO A 100 28.10 3.97 1.29
C PRO A 100 28.46 3.51 2.70
N GLY A 101 27.71 2.54 3.25
CA GLY A 101 27.96 1.96 4.58
C GLY A 101 27.65 2.86 5.78
N ALA A 102 27.32 4.14 5.55
CA ALA A 102 27.04 5.12 6.58
C ALA A 102 25.55 5.48 6.72
N LEU A 103 24.69 4.99 5.80
CA LEU A 103 23.27 5.26 5.81
C LEU A 103 22.55 4.60 6.99
N ARG A 104 21.77 5.40 7.71
CA ARG A 104 20.92 4.96 8.82
C ARG A 104 19.46 5.27 8.49
N VAL A 105 18.55 4.33 8.74
CA VAL A 105 17.12 4.50 8.50
C VAL A 105 16.37 4.24 9.80
N ALA A 106 15.61 5.23 10.27
CA ALA A 106 14.74 5.11 11.42
C ALA A 106 13.29 5.19 10.98
N SER A 107 12.53 4.13 11.19
CA SER A 107 11.12 4.07 10.80
C SER A 107 10.35 3.01 11.59
N ILE A 108 9.05 2.86 11.32
CA ILE A 108 8.26 1.75 11.88
C ILE A 108 8.77 0.38 11.36
N PRO A 109 8.59 -0.72 12.12
CA PRO A 109 9.08 -2.05 11.73
C PRO A 109 8.69 -2.48 10.31
N LEU A 110 7.47 -2.13 9.86
CA LEU A 110 6.96 -2.50 8.56
C LEU A 110 7.72 -1.82 7.40
N VAL A 111 8.08 -0.55 7.55
CA VAL A 111 8.84 0.21 6.54
C VAL A 111 10.28 -0.29 6.51
N ASN A 112 10.91 -0.52 7.67
CA ASN A 112 12.23 -1.14 7.76
C ASN A 112 12.25 -2.52 7.08
N ALA A 113 11.26 -3.37 7.35
CA ALA A 113 11.16 -4.69 6.73
C ALA A 113 10.98 -4.61 5.21
N TYR A 114 10.17 -3.67 4.73
CA TYR A 114 10.01 -3.43 3.28
C TYR A 114 11.34 -3.05 2.62
N LEU A 115 12.05 -2.05 3.15
CA LEU A 115 13.32 -1.58 2.59
C LEU A 115 14.42 -2.65 2.64
N ARG A 116 14.50 -3.43 3.73
CA ARG A 116 15.41 -4.58 3.84
C ARG A 116 15.14 -5.63 2.77
N ARG A 117 13.87 -6.01 2.55
CA ARG A 117 13.48 -6.98 1.50
C ARG A 117 13.79 -6.47 0.10
N GLN A 118 13.82 -5.15 -0.07
CA GLN A 118 14.17 -4.48 -1.33
C GLN A 118 15.68 -4.22 -1.48
N GLN A 119 16.51 -4.84 -0.62
CA GLN A 119 17.97 -4.79 -0.66
C GLN A 119 18.58 -3.39 -0.53
N VAL A 120 17.89 -2.46 0.14
CA VAL A 120 18.48 -1.18 0.52
C VAL A 120 19.43 -1.43 1.69
N GLU A 121 20.73 -1.18 1.50
CA GLU A 121 21.74 -1.39 2.54
C GLU A 121 21.80 -0.17 3.46
N ALA A 122 21.24 -0.34 4.65
CA ALA A 122 21.25 0.69 5.68
C ALA A 122 21.25 0.04 7.07
N ARG A 123 21.68 0.81 8.07
CA ARG A 123 21.44 0.44 9.46
C ARG A 123 20.04 0.88 9.86
N TYR A 124 19.17 -0.09 10.09
CA TYR A 124 17.77 0.15 10.40
C TYR A 124 17.54 0.23 11.91
N PHE A 125 16.77 1.22 12.34
CA PHE A 125 16.33 1.43 13.71
C PHE A 125 14.80 1.45 13.75
N SER A 126 14.21 0.66 14.63
CA SER A 126 12.77 0.71 14.87
C SER A 126 12.42 1.87 15.79
N VAL A 127 11.48 2.70 15.38
CA VAL A 127 10.96 3.80 16.20
C VAL A 127 10.02 3.31 17.32
N THR A 128 9.52 2.08 17.21
CA THR A 128 8.69 1.45 18.23
C THR A 128 9.50 0.75 19.31
N ASP A 129 10.80 0.50 19.07
CA ASP A 129 11.70 -0.11 20.05
C ASP A 129 12.52 0.99 20.76
N SER A 130 12.29 1.12 22.06
CA SER A 130 12.99 2.11 22.90
C SER A 130 14.52 1.91 22.89
N ALA A 131 15.01 0.67 22.76
CA ALA A 131 16.43 0.38 22.70
C ALA A 131 17.04 0.92 21.40
N ASP A 132 16.36 0.74 20.27
CA ASP A 132 16.76 1.28 18.97
C ASP A 132 16.72 2.80 18.94
N VAL A 133 15.71 3.43 19.53
CA VAL A 133 15.66 4.90 19.65
C VAL A 133 16.84 5.42 20.47
N ARG A 134 17.18 4.77 21.59
CA ARG A 134 18.36 5.12 22.41
C ARG A 134 19.68 4.90 21.66
N ARG A 135 19.79 3.83 20.86
CA ARG A 135 20.97 3.57 20.01
C ARG A 135 21.09 4.64 18.93
N LEU A 136 20.00 4.95 18.23
CA LEU A 136 19.93 5.97 17.20
C LEU A 136 20.41 7.32 17.74
N ARG A 137 19.84 7.80 18.86
CA ARG A 137 20.25 9.07 19.49
C ARG A 137 21.73 9.12 19.86
N ARG A 138 22.27 8.02 20.40
CA ARG A 138 23.70 7.90 20.73
C ARG A 138 24.59 7.91 19.49
N THR A 139 24.18 7.24 18.42
CA THR A 139 24.94 7.20 17.16
C THR A 139 24.84 8.49 16.36
N ALA A 140 23.70 9.18 16.41
CA ALA A 140 23.48 10.47 15.76
C ALA A 140 24.24 11.59 16.50
N GLY A 141 24.29 11.55 17.84
CA GLY A 141 25.07 12.51 18.63
C GLY A 141 26.59 12.35 18.51
N ARG A 142 27.08 11.16 18.14
CA ARG A 142 28.51 10.87 17.93
C ARG A 142 28.95 10.89 16.46
N ALA A 143 28.04 11.12 15.52
CA ALA A 143 28.38 11.10 14.10
C ALA A 143 29.19 12.36 13.76
N SER A 144 30.52 12.19 13.67
CA SER A 144 31.40 13.09 12.94
C SER A 144 30.99 13.08 11.48
N SER A 145 30.44 14.20 10.99
CA SER A 145 30.33 14.71 9.61
C SER A 145 29.95 13.81 8.41
N ASP A 146 29.85 12.48 8.54
CA ASP A 146 29.85 11.54 7.40
C ASP A 146 28.67 10.54 7.40
N GLY A 147 27.87 10.52 8.48
CA GLY A 147 26.80 9.53 8.67
C GLY A 147 25.39 10.07 8.47
N ARG A 148 24.78 9.86 7.28
CA ARG A 148 23.40 10.32 7.01
C ARG A 148 22.34 9.47 7.69
N THR A 149 21.38 10.13 8.33
CA THR A 149 20.23 9.50 8.98
C THR A 149 18.92 9.92 8.32
N LEU A 150 18.15 8.93 7.85
CA LEU A 150 16.82 9.09 7.28
C LEU A 150 15.77 8.68 8.30
N VAL A 151 14.91 9.62 8.70
CA VAL A 151 13.72 9.33 9.49
C VAL A 151 12.53 9.26 8.56
N VAL A 152 11.93 8.09 8.41
CA VAL A 152 10.80 7.84 7.51
C VAL A 152 9.51 7.70 8.34
N GLY A 153 8.52 8.54 8.04
CA GLY A 153 7.20 8.57 8.68
C GLY A 153 6.92 9.85 9.47
N THR A 154 5.86 9.81 10.27
CA THR A 154 5.29 10.96 11.00
C THR A 154 5.94 11.22 12.36
N HIS A 155 7.22 10.87 12.53
CA HIS A 155 7.88 10.87 13.84
C HIS A 155 8.91 12.02 13.93
N PRO A 156 8.47 13.29 14.04
CA PRO A 156 9.35 14.46 13.95
C PRO A 156 10.32 14.60 15.15
N ALA A 157 10.04 13.96 16.29
CA ALA A 157 10.75 14.18 17.55
C ALA A 157 11.82 13.13 17.90
N LEU A 158 12.23 12.27 16.96
CA LEU A 158 13.20 11.21 17.25
C LEU A 158 14.60 11.75 17.55
N LEU A 159 14.99 12.85 16.89
CA LEU A 159 16.27 13.54 17.03
C LEU A 159 16.06 15.03 17.35
N PRO A 160 15.68 15.38 18.59
CA PRO A 160 15.33 16.76 18.95
C PRO A 160 16.53 17.72 19.00
N ALA A 161 17.75 17.20 19.07
CA ALA A 161 18.96 18.00 19.24
C ALA A 161 19.39 18.79 17.99
N LYS A 162 18.88 18.43 16.80
CA LYS A 162 19.18 19.12 15.54
C LYS A 162 17.95 19.16 14.63
N PRO A 163 17.64 20.30 13.98
CA PRO A 163 16.62 20.31 12.95
C PRO A 163 17.06 19.46 11.74
N PRO A 164 16.11 18.85 11.00
CA PRO A 164 16.44 18.11 9.79
C PRO A 164 17.02 19.04 8.72
N ARG A 165 18.08 18.61 8.04
CA ARG A 165 18.68 19.35 6.93
C ARG A 165 17.73 19.45 5.74
N ARG A 166 16.93 18.40 5.51
CA ARG A 166 15.95 18.37 4.42
C ARG A 166 14.73 17.56 4.82
N VAL A 167 13.56 18.08 4.50
CA VAL A 167 12.29 17.36 4.61
C VAL A 167 11.75 17.14 3.20
N ARG A 168 11.38 15.90 2.90
CA ARG A 168 10.78 15.54 1.61
C ARG A 168 9.53 14.71 1.86
N THR A 169 8.43 15.05 1.22
CA THR A 169 7.20 14.26 1.26
C THR A 169 7.01 13.60 -0.10
N PHE A 170 6.74 12.31 -0.09
CA PHE A 170 6.39 11.54 -1.27
C PHE A 170 4.90 11.24 -1.25
N TYR A 171 4.26 11.39 -2.39
CA TYR A 171 2.82 11.20 -2.57
C TYR A 171 2.58 10.19 -3.67
N HIS A 172 1.48 9.45 -3.57
CA HIS A 172 0.92 8.70 -4.69
C HIS A 172 -0.61 8.71 -4.61
N ASN A 173 -1.27 8.25 -5.66
CA ASN A 173 -2.72 8.17 -5.70
C ASN A 173 -3.26 7.21 -4.59
N PRO A 174 -4.05 7.69 -3.60
CA PRO A 174 -4.56 6.85 -2.52
C PRO A 174 -5.39 5.65 -2.98
N TYR A 175 -6.02 5.75 -4.16
CA TYR A 175 -6.81 4.65 -4.75
C TYR A 175 -5.94 3.47 -5.22
N VAL A 176 -4.64 3.67 -5.43
CA VAL A 176 -3.69 2.61 -5.81
C VAL A 176 -3.19 1.85 -4.57
N ASN A 177 -2.86 2.58 -3.50
CA ASN A 177 -2.44 1.98 -2.24
C ASN A 177 -2.86 2.88 -1.06
N PRO A 178 -3.88 2.47 -0.28
CA PRO A 178 -4.38 3.28 0.82
C PRO A 178 -3.49 3.24 2.08
N MET A 179 -2.52 2.32 2.17
CA MET A 179 -1.71 2.15 3.39
C MET A 179 -0.73 3.30 3.62
N TRP A 180 -0.19 3.90 2.54
CA TRP A 180 0.85 4.94 2.62
C TRP A 180 0.64 6.04 1.57
N PRO A 181 -0.53 6.70 1.50
CA PRO A 181 -0.85 7.68 0.46
C PRO A 181 0.18 8.82 0.40
N GLU A 182 0.78 9.13 1.55
CA GLU A 182 1.93 9.99 1.68
C GLU A 182 2.96 9.37 2.63
N VAL A 183 4.24 9.68 2.40
CA VAL A 183 5.33 9.31 3.30
C VAL A 183 6.31 10.47 3.44
N HIS A 184 6.51 10.94 4.67
CA HIS A 184 7.51 11.95 4.99
C HIS A 184 8.87 11.33 5.23
N VAL A 185 9.91 11.92 4.66
CA VAL A 185 11.31 11.56 4.91
C VAL A 185 12.05 12.80 5.38
N ARG A 186 12.65 12.72 6.56
CA ARG A 186 13.50 13.76 7.14
C ARG A 186 14.95 13.28 7.11
N VAL A 187 15.84 14.12 6.58
CA VAL A 187 17.27 13.83 6.45
C VAL A 187 18.03 14.61 7.51
N TYR A 188 18.90 13.91 8.24
CA TYR A 188 19.82 14.45 9.23
C TYR A 188 21.25 14.04 8.88
N ASP A 189 22.22 14.89 9.19
CA ASP A 189 23.66 14.63 9.08
C ASP A 189 24.29 14.47 10.47
#